data_AF-X0UF58-F1
#
_entry.id   AF-X0UF58-F1
#
_cell.length_a   1.000
_cell.length_b   1.000
_cell.length_c   1.000
_cell.angle_alpha   90.00
_cell.angle_beta   90.00
_cell.angle_gamma   90.00
#
_symmetry.space_group_name_H-M   'P 1'
#
loop_
_entity.id
_entity.type
_entity.pdbx_description
1 polymer ?
#
loop_
_entity_poly.entity_id
_entity_poly.type
_entity_poly.pdbx_seq_one_letter_code
_entity_poly.pdbx_strand_id
1 'polypeptide(L)'
;LQWLRVHPRTEAGRELRLILKSITNIKTEKDKMVFLMTYSDWYYKYRDFIKKLPRNSVANIDLKKAMGLINNALPDMFHYIDDPFIAPTTNLLENFYSRLKHHYRSHRGLTEEHKIAYLKWFCYQKNI
;
A
#
# COMPACT_ATOMS: atom_id res chain seq x y z
N LEU A 1 5.49 -0.80 5.33
CA LEU A 1 4.20 -0.40 5.95
C LEU A 1 4.30 1.00 6.58
N GLN A 2 4.23 2.05 5.76
CA GLN A 2 4.28 3.46 6.20
C GLN A 2 2.89 4.01 6.59
N TRP A 3 1.84 3.19 6.52
CA TRP A 3 0.44 3.62 6.66
C TRP A 3 0.02 3.93 8.10
N LEU A 4 0.77 3.42 9.07
CA LEU A 4 0.67 3.74 10.48
C LEU A 4 2.07 3.88 11.06
N ARG A 5 2.20 4.70 12.10
CA ARG A 5 3.45 4.82 12.87
C ARG A 5 3.90 3.46 13.42
N VAL A 6 5.20 3.35 13.65
CA VAL A 6 5.81 2.11 14.17
C VAL A 6 5.23 1.76 15.55
N HIS A 7 4.99 2.77 16.39
CA HIS A 7 4.43 2.65 17.74
C HIS A 7 3.19 3.53 17.93
N PRO A 8 2.00 3.08 17.47
CA PRO A 8 0.75 3.77 17.74
C PRO A 8 0.47 3.85 19.26
N ARG A 9 0.05 5.02 19.74
CA ARG A 9 -0.25 5.23 21.17
C ARG A 9 -1.61 4.66 21.58
N THR A 10 -2.56 4.63 20.66
CA THR A 10 -3.91 4.11 20.87
C THR A 10 -3.98 2.61 20.59
N GLU A 11 -4.78 1.88 21.35
CA GLU A 11 -5.01 0.45 21.12
C GLU A 11 -5.56 0.18 19.72
N ALA A 12 -6.53 0.98 19.27
CA ALA A 12 -7.08 0.90 17.90
C ALA A 12 -5.99 0.91 16.81
N GLY A 13 -4.98 1.77 16.98
CA GLY A 13 -3.86 1.87 16.02
C GLY A 13 -2.89 0.71 16.11
N ARG A 14 -2.67 0.12 17.30
CA ARG A 14 -1.82 -1.05 17.47
C ARG A 14 -2.47 -2.28 16.85
N GLU A 15 -3.74 -2.52 17.16
CA GLU A 15 -4.52 -3.60 16.56
C GLU A 15 -4.59 -3.45 15.03
N LEU A 16 -4.91 -2.26 14.53
CA LEU A 16 -4.93 -2.02 13.08
C LEU A 16 -3.57 -2.33 12.45
N ARG A 17 -2.47 -1.91 13.06
CA ARG A 17 -1.13 -2.19 12.54
C ARG A 17 -0.84 -3.70 12.44
N LEU A 18 -1.32 -4.51 13.39
CA LEU A 18 -1.18 -5.96 13.35
C LEU A 18 -1.99 -6.55 12.20
N ILE A 19 -3.23 -6.09 12.01
CA ILE A 19 -4.08 -6.48 10.88
C ILE A 19 -3.38 -6.15 9.55
N LEU A 20 -2.84 -4.94 9.39
CA LEU A 20 -2.16 -4.57 8.13
C LEU A 20 -0.87 -5.34 7.86
N LYS A 21 -0.21 -5.83 8.92
CA LYS A 21 0.95 -6.72 8.75
C LYS A 21 0.55 -8.10 8.23
N SER A 22 -0.67 -8.58 8.47
CA SER A 22 -1.07 -9.90 7.97
C SER A 22 -1.31 -9.92 6.47
N ILE A 23 -1.52 -8.76 5.83
CA ILE A 23 -1.75 -8.64 4.37
C ILE A 23 -0.66 -9.37 3.57
N THR A 24 0.60 -9.25 3.98
CA THR A 24 1.73 -9.85 3.25
C THR A 24 1.74 -11.39 3.27
N ASN A 25 0.89 -12.00 4.09
CA ASN A 25 0.80 -13.45 4.26
C ASN A 25 -0.46 -14.04 3.63
N ILE A 26 -1.33 -13.23 3.02
CA ILE A 26 -2.58 -13.69 2.41
C ILE A 26 -2.26 -14.36 1.07
N LYS A 27 -2.51 -15.66 0.97
CA LYS A 27 -2.23 -16.47 -0.24
C LYS A 27 -3.44 -17.20 -0.79
N THR A 28 -4.49 -17.35 0.02
CA THR A 28 -5.68 -18.12 -0.32
C THR A 28 -6.95 -17.31 -0.08
N GLU A 29 -8.05 -17.70 -0.73
CA GLU A 29 -9.36 -17.10 -0.46
C GLU A 29 -9.76 -17.22 1.01
N LYS A 30 -9.36 -18.30 1.69
CA LYS A 30 -9.58 -18.45 3.14
C LYS A 30 -8.86 -17.37 3.93
N ASP A 31 -7.58 -17.10 3.63
CA ASP A 31 -6.80 -16.07 4.31
C ASP A 31 -7.41 -14.68 4.10
N LYS A 32 -7.85 -14.40 2.87
CA LYS A 32 -8.57 -13.17 2.51
C LYS A 32 -9.83 -13.02 3.34
N MET A 33 -10.66 -14.05 3.44
CA MET A 33 -11.88 -14.00 4.25
C MET A 33 -11.57 -13.74 5.74
N VAL A 34 -10.56 -14.41 6.31
CA VAL A 34 -10.12 -14.16 7.69
C VAL A 34 -9.67 -12.71 7.87
N PHE A 35 -8.90 -12.17 6.92
CA PHE A 35 -8.47 -10.78 6.96
C PHE A 35 -9.65 -9.80 6.93
N LEU A 36 -10.59 -10.00 6.00
CA LEU A 36 -11.78 -9.15 5.87
C LEU A 36 -12.64 -9.15 7.12
N MET A 37 -12.89 -10.34 7.70
CA MET A 37 -13.62 -10.48 8.96
C MET A 37 -12.89 -9.75 10.10
N THR A 38 -11.59 -10.00 10.25
CA THR A 38 -10.78 -9.37 11.31
C THR A 38 -10.78 -7.84 11.18
N TYR A 39 -10.65 -7.33 9.95
CA TYR A 39 -10.70 -5.89 9.69
C TYR A 39 -12.09 -5.30 9.96
N SER A 40 -13.16 -6.00 9.56
CA SER A 40 -14.54 -5.62 9.84
C SER A 40 -14.81 -5.56 11.34
N ASP A 41 -14.43 -6.59 12.09
CA ASP A 41 -14.61 -6.65 13.55
C ASP A 41 -13.86 -5.50 14.25
N TRP A 42 -12.62 -5.24 13.82
CA TRP A 42 -11.86 -4.09 14.29
C TRP A 42 -12.57 -2.76 13.98
N TYR A 43 -13.12 -2.60 12.78
CA TYR A 43 -13.84 -1.38 12.40
C TYR A 43 -15.07 -1.17 13.29
N TYR A 44 -15.89 -2.20 13.50
CA TYR A 44 -17.07 -2.10 14.36
C TYR A 44 -16.72 -1.86 15.83
N LYS A 45 -15.62 -2.44 16.31
CA LYS A 45 -15.09 -2.22 17.67
C LYS A 45 -14.66 -0.76 17.89
N TYR A 46 -14.01 -0.13 16.91
CA TYR A 46 -13.39 1.19 17.11
C TYR A 46 -14.04 2.36 16.37
N ARG A 47 -15.04 2.16 15.50
CA ARG A 47 -15.68 3.24 14.71
C ARG A 47 -16.12 4.43 15.56
N ASP A 48 -16.74 4.19 16.70
CA ASP A 48 -17.28 5.26 17.54
C ASP A 48 -16.18 5.92 18.37
N PHE A 49 -15.16 5.17 18.78
CA PHE A 49 -13.93 5.72 19.36
C PHE A 49 -13.23 6.66 18.37
N ILE A 50 -13.06 6.25 17.12
CA ILE A 50 -12.40 7.05 16.07
C ILE A 50 -13.20 8.31 15.77
N LYS A 51 -14.54 8.22 15.73
CA LYS A 51 -15.42 9.39 15.55
C LYS A 51 -15.27 10.42 16.67
N LYS A 52 -15.04 9.97 17.91
CA LYS A 52 -14.87 10.83 19.09
C LYS A 52 -13.48 11.44 19.21
N LEU A 53 -12.46 10.91 18.52
CA LEU A 53 -11.11 11.46 18.57
C LEU A 53 -11.07 12.89 18.02
N PRO A 54 -10.26 13.80 18.61
CA PRO A 54 -10.10 15.15 18.09
C PRO A 54 -9.62 15.14 16.64
N ARG A 55 -10.24 15.94 15.77
CA ARG A 55 -9.99 15.95 14.31
C ARG A 55 -8.51 16.15 13.96
N ASN A 56 -7.83 17.02 14.71
CA ASN A 56 -6.42 17.37 14.47
C ASN A 56 -5.46 16.47 15.27
N SER A 57 -5.96 15.49 16.01
CA SER A 57 -5.09 14.55 16.72
C SER A 57 -4.39 13.65 15.71
N VAL A 58 -3.10 13.41 15.95
CA VAL A 58 -2.30 12.53 15.09
C VAL A 58 -2.91 11.14 15.00
N ALA A 59 -3.52 10.64 16.08
CA ALA A 59 -4.21 9.35 16.08
C ALA A 59 -5.42 9.33 15.11
N ASN A 60 -6.26 10.37 15.10
CA ASN A 60 -7.40 10.45 14.18
C ASN A 60 -6.93 10.47 12.72
N ILE A 61 -5.92 11.30 12.43
CA ILE A 61 -5.37 11.46 11.08
C ILE A 61 -4.77 10.14 10.59
N ASP A 62 -3.92 9.50 11.40
CA ASP A 62 -3.27 8.23 11.04
C ASP A 62 -4.30 7.13 10.78
N LEU A 63 -5.29 6.97 11.67
CA LEU A 63 -6.32 5.93 11.55
C LEU A 63 -7.20 6.16 10.32
N LYS A 64 -7.66 7.39 10.07
CA LYS A 64 -8.48 7.70 8.89
C LYS A 64 -7.72 7.52 7.58
N LYS A 65 -6.44 7.91 7.53
CA LYS A 65 -5.60 7.68 6.34
C LYS A 65 -5.43 6.19 6.07
N ALA A 66 -5.09 5.41 7.09
CA ALA A 66 -4.95 3.96 6.96
C ALA A 66 -6.26 3.31 6.48
N MET A 67 -7.39 3.64 7.10
CA MET A 67 -8.71 3.12 6.68
C MET A 67 -9.04 3.51 5.24
N GLY A 68 -8.82 4.78 4.85
CA GLY A 68 -9.06 5.21 3.48
C GLY A 68 -8.22 4.44 2.45
N LEU A 69 -6.94 4.23 2.73
CA LEU A 69 -6.06 3.45 1.87
C LEU A 69 -6.55 2.01 1.70
N ILE A 70 -6.88 1.33 2.81
CA ILE A 70 -7.35 -0.06 2.77
C ILE A 70 -8.67 -0.14 2.02
N ASN A 71 -9.65 0.69 2.37
CA ASN A 71 -10.98 0.66 1.76
C ASN A 71 -10.93 0.91 0.25
N ASN A 72 -10.04 1.79 -0.19
CA ASN A 72 -9.84 2.04 -1.62
C ASN A 72 -9.14 0.88 -2.33
N ALA A 73 -8.25 0.15 -1.64
CA ALA A 73 -7.54 -0.99 -2.21
C ALA A 73 -8.39 -2.27 -2.23
N LEU A 74 -9.23 -2.49 -1.21
CA LEU A 74 -9.99 -3.73 -1.00
C LEU A 74 -10.67 -4.34 -2.24
N PRO A 75 -11.31 -3.56 -3.13
CA PRO A 75 -11.96 -4.12 -4.33
C PRO A 75 -10.99 -4.89 -5.23
N ASP A 76 -9.74 -4.44 -5.33
CA ASP A 76 -8.76 -4.95 -6.30
C ASP A 76 -7.51 -5.55 -5.65
N MET A 77 -7.37 -5.47 -4.32
CA MET A 77 -6.14 -5.81 -3.61
C MET A 77 -5.74 -7.28 -3.73
N PHE A 78 -6.69 -8.18 -3.99
CA PHE A 78 -6.50 -9.63 -3.90
C PHE A 78 -6.65 -10.38 -5.23
N HIS A 79 -6.66 -9.69 -6.37
CA HIS A 79 -6.81 -10.34 -7.68
C HIS A 79 -5.73 -11.41 -7.97
N TYR A 80 -4.55 -11.29 -7.35
CA TYR A 80 -3.47 -12.28 -7.44
C TYR A 80 -3.82 -13.66 -6.85
N ILE A 81 -4.89 -13.78 -6.06
CA ILE A 81 -5.36 -15.06 -5.51
C ILE A 81 -6.04 -15.90 -6.61
N ASP A 82 -6.79 -15.23 -7.48
CA ASP A 82 -7.58 -15.87 -8.53
C ASP A 82 -6.85 -15.89 -9.89
N ASP A 83 -5.98 -14.90 -10.14
CA ASP A 83 -5.22 -14.77 -11.39
C ASP A 83 -3.71 -14.97 -11.17
N PRO A 84 -3.12 -16.08 -11.66
CA PRO A 84 -1.69 -16.36 -11.51
C PRO A 84 -0.78 -15.41 -12.32
N PHE A 85 -1.34 -14.65 -13.28
CA PHE A 85 -0.58 -13.65 -14.03
C PHE A 85 -0.40 -12.35 -13.24
N ILE A 86 -1.17 -12.14 -12.17
CA ILE A 86 -1.03 -11.00 -11.29
C ILE A 86 -0.08 -11.35 -10.14
N ALA A 87 1.04 -10.65 -10.06
CA ALA A 87 2.00 -10.87 -8.99
C ALA A 87 1.45 -10.41 -7.62
N PRO A 88 1.68 -11.17 -6.53
CA PRO A 88 1.21 -10.80 -5.18
C PRO A 88 2.01 -9.66 -4.54
N THR A 89 3.13 -9.25 -5.15
CA THR A 89 4.01 -8.20 -4.62
C THR A 89 4.45 -7.25 -5.72
N THR A 90 4.75 -6.01 -5.33
CA THR A 90 5.28 -4.96 -6.22
C THR A 90 6.78 -5.07 -6.46
N ASN A 91 7.45 -6.13 -6.00
CA ASN A 91 8.91 -6.29 -6.06
C ASN A 91 9.46 -6.12 -7.49
N LEU A 92 8.77 -6.68 -8.49
CA LEU A 92 9.17 -6.54 -9.89
C LEU A 92 9.13 -5.07 -10.34
N LEU A 93 8.04 -4.37 -10.02
CA LEU A 93 7.86 -2.96 -10.33
C LEU A 93 8.88 -2.09 -9.57
N GLU A 94 9.09 -2.34 -8.28
CA GLU A 94 10.05 -1.60 -7.46
C GLU A 94 11.48 -1.75 -7.99
N ASN A 95 11.87 -2.96 -8.37
CA ASN A 95 13.16 -3.22 -9.01
C ASN A 95 13.28 -2.47 -10.35
N PHE A 96 12.26 -2.51 -11.20
CA PHE A 96 12.22 -1.75 -12.44
C PHE A 96 12.40 -0.25 -12.20
N TYR A 97 11.61 0.34 -11.30
CA TYR A 97 11.70 1.76 -10.96
C TYR A 97 13.02 2.14 -10.30
N SER A 98 13.62 1.27 -9.49
CA SER A 98 14.92 1.50 -8.89
C SER A 98 16.00 1.65 -9.95
N ARG A 99 16.04 0.74 -10.93
CA ARG A 99 16.96 0.80 -12.07
C ARG A 99 16.73 2.04 -12.91
N LEU A 100 15.46 2.36 -13.20
CA LEU A 100 15.09 3.55 -13.94
C LEU A 100 15.58 4.83 -13.24
N LYS A 101 15.31 4.96 -11.94
CA LYS A 101 15.75 6.11 -11.13
C LYS A 101 17.27 6.21 -11.05
N HIS A 102 17.97 5.08 -10.99
CA HIS A 102 19.44 5.08 -10.98
C HIS A 102 20.00 5.69 -12.27
N HIS A 103 19.56 5.21 -13.43
CA HIS A 103 20.03 5.72 -14.71
C HIS A 103 19.57 7.16 -14.97
N TYR A 104 18.35 7.51 -14.57
CA TYR A 104 17.83 8.88 -14.65
C TYR A 104 18.67 9.88 -13.84
N ARG A 105 19.20 9.49 -12.67
CA ARG A 105 20.06 10.36 -11.85
C ARG A 105 21.37 10.75 -12.54
N SER A 106 21.84 9.96 -13.50
CA SER A 106 23.02 10.29 -14.31
C SER A 106 22.72 11.35 -15.39
N HIS A 107 21.45 11.68 -15.62
CA HIS A 107 20.99 12.57 -16.69
C HIS A 107 20.16 13.75 -16.17
N ARG A 108 20.45 14.23 -14.96
CA ARG A 108 19.68 15.33 -14.31
C ARG A 108 19.62 16.64 -15.11
N GLY A 109 20.57 16.85 -16.03
CA GLY A 109 20.65 18.04 -16.88
C GLY A 109 19.82 17.99 -18.17
N LEU A 110 19.06 16.92 -18.43
CA LEU A 110 18.22 16.82 -19.63
C LEU A 110 17.02 17.77 -19.58
N THR A 111 16.65 18.31 -20.74
CA THR A 111 15.35 19.00 -20.93
C THR A 111 14.20 18.01 -20.77
N GLU A 112 12.98 18.53 -20.56
CA GLU A 112 11.79 17.67 -20.43
C GLU A 112 11.54 16.80 -21.67
N GLU A 113 11.78 17.31 -22.89
CA GLU A 113 11.63 16.48 -24.10
C GLU A 113 12.59 15.30 -24.09
N HIS A 114 13.86 15.55 -23.72
CA HIS A 114 14.87 14.50 -23.67
C HIS A 114 14.64 13.51 -22.53
N LYS A 115 14.06 13.93 -21.40
CA LYS A 115 13.62 13.04 -20.33
C LYS A 115 12.52 12.10 -20.81
N ILE A 116 11.51 12.62 -21.52
CA ILE A 116 10.44 11.81 -22.09
C ILE A 116 10.99 10.83 -23.14
N ALA A 117 11.87 11.30 -24.03
CA ALA A 117 12.52 10.45 -25.03
C ALA A 117 13.34 9.33 -24.38
N TYR A 118 14.08 9.65 -23.33
CA TYR A 118 14.84 8.69 -22.53
C TYR A 118 13.93 7.65 -21.87
N LEU A 119 12.81 8.07 -21.26
CA LEU A 119 11.84 7.14 -20.64
C LEU A 119 11.23 6.20 -21.69
N LYS A 120 10.84 6.72 -22.86
CA LYS A 120 10.34 5.90 -23.98
C LYS A 120 11.37 4.87 -24.43
N TRP A 121 12.62 5.30 -24.62
CA TRP A 121 13.72 4.40 -24.97
C TRP A 121 13.98 3.34 -23.90
N PHE A 122 13.98 3.72 -22.62
CA PHE A 122 14.19 2.79 -21.51
C PHE A 122 13.10 1.73 -21.44
N CYS A 123 11.83 2.11 -21.59
CA CYS A 123 10.71 1.17 -21.64
C CYS A 123 10.82 0.23 -22.85
N TYR A 124 11.17 0.75 -24.04
CA TYR A 124 11.35 -0.05 -25.25
C TYR A 124 12.49 -1.07 -25.14
N GLN A 125 13.65 -0.66 -24.61
CA GLN A 125 14.82 -1.53 -24.45
C GLN A 125 14.65 -2.60 -23.36
N LYS A 126 13.75 -2.36 -22.41
CA LYS A 126 13.55 -3.24 -21.25
C LYS A 126 12.28 -4.07 -21.32
N ASN A 127 11.66 -4.19 -22.50
CA ASN A 127 10.47 -5.02 -22.81
C ASN A 127 10.05 -5.87 -21.61
N ILE A 128 9.12 -5.30 -20.83
CA ILE A 128 8.33 -6.03 -19.84
C ILE A 128 7.49 -7.05 -20.61
#